data_AF-H1W1K2-F1
#
_entry.id   AF-H1W1K2-F1
#
_cell.length_a   1.000
_cell.length_b   1.000
_cell.length_c   1.000
_cell.angle_alpha   90.00
_cell.angle_beta   90.00
_cell.angle_gamma   90.00
#
_symmetry.space_group_name_H-M   'P 1'
#
loop_
_entity.id
_entity.type
_entity.pdbx_description
1 polymer ?
#
loop_
_entity_poly.entity_id
_entity_poly.type
_entity_poly.pdbx_seq_one_letter_code
_entity_poly.pdbx_strand_id
1 'polypeptide(L)' 'MLWLDSTYPTNATGPGATRGSCGIDSGVPADVESQVPDSTVVFSNIKVGPIGSTFNSAGAAALVEVSGLD' A
#
# COMPACT_ATOMS: atom_id res chain seq x y z
N MET A 1 -5.81 -4.90 13.83
CA MET A 1 -4.98 -5.78 13.00
C MET A 1 -3.53 -5.55 13.38
N LEU A 2 -3.17 -5.92 14.62
CA LEU A 2 -2.03 -5.29 15.31
C LEU A 2 -0.67 -5.47 14.62
N TRP A 3 -0.48 -6.60 13.94
CA TRP A 3 0.73 -6.89 13.18
C TRP A 3 0.90 -6.03 11.92
N LEU A 4 -0.14 -5.31 11.49
CA LEU A 4 -0.12 -4.43 10.32
C LEU A 4 -0.13 -2.95 10.74
N ASP A 5 -1.00 -2.58 11.68
CA ASP A 5 -1.39 -1.19 11.92
C ASP A 5 -1.07 -0.66 13.33
N SER A 6 -0.47 -1.48 14.20
CA SER A 6 -0.20 -1.14 15.60
C SER A 6 1.24 -1.52 16.02
N THR A 7 1.47 -1.64 17.32
CA THR A 7 2.68 -2.22 17.90
C THR A 7 2.46 -3.71 18.15
N TYR A 8 3.31 -4.56 17.58
CA TYR A 8 3.21 -6.02 17.74
C TYR A 8 4.60 -6.67 17.82
N PRO A 9 4.86 -7.55 18.82
CA PRO A 9 4.00 -7.88 19.97
C PRO A 9 3.68 -6.65 20.85
N THR A 10 2.54 -6.67 21.57
CA THR A 10 1.96 -5.48 22.23
C THR A 10 2.83 -4.84 23.31
N ASN A 11 3.82 -5.56 23.82
CA ASN A 11 4.78 -5.12 24.83
C ASN A 11 6.19 -4.88 24.26
N ALA A 12 6.41 -5.08 22.96
CA ALA A 12 7.71 -4.90 22.34
C ALA A 12 7.98 -3.41 22.09
N THR A 13 9.17 -2.95 22.45
CA THR A 13 9.62 -1.56 22.29
C THR A 13 10.83 -1.42 21.35
N GLY A 14 11.34 -2.54 20.86
CA GLY A 14 12.50 -2.58 19.96
C GLY A 14 12.17 -2.21 18.50
N PRO A 15 13.20 -2.03 17.66
CA PRO A 15 13.01 -1.80 16.23
C PRO A 15 12.13 -2.86 15.57
N GLY A 16 11.17 -2.41 14.74
CA GLY A 16 10.23 -3.29 14.04
C GLY A 16 8.98 -3.71 14.83
N ALA A 17 8.86 -3.31 16.10
CA ALA A 17 7.65 -3.54 16.89
C ALA A 17 6.48 -2.65 16.43
N THR A 18 6.71 -1.35 16.28
CA THR A 18 5.70 -0.39 15.79
C THR A 18 5.59 -0.47 14.26
N ARG A 19 4.37 -0.74 13.77
CA ARG A 19 4.05 -0.91 12.34
C ARG A 19 3.00 0.08 11.84
N GLY A 20 2.23 0.64 12.76
CA GLY A 20 1.34 1.76 12.51
C GLY A 20 0.98 2.50 13.81
N SER A 21 0.10 3.49 13.69
CA SER A 21 -0.27 4.39 14.79
C SER A 21 -1.50 3.94 15.58
N CYS A 22 -2.16 2.84 15.22
CA CYS A 22 -3.33 2.35 15.95
C CYS A 22 -2.92 1.83 17.34
N GLY A 23 -3.77 2.02 18.35
CA GLY A 23 -3.53 1.52 19.70
C GLY A 23 -3.52 0.00 19.78
N ILE A 24 -2.86 -0.57 20.80
CA ILE A 24 -2.76 -2.03 20.98
C ILE A 24 -4.10 -2.71 21.29
N ASP A 25 -5.10 -1.94 21.70
CA ASP A 25 -6.47 -2.40 21.97
C ASP A 25 -7.40 -2.24 20.75
N SER A 26 -6.86 -1.86 19.59
CA SER A 26 -7.63 -1.66 18.36
C SER A 26 -7.89 -2.96 17.59
N GLY A 27 -8.90 -2.94 16.71
CA GLY A 27 -9.16 -4.05 15.79
C GLY A 27 -9.80 -5.27 16.42
N VAL A 28 -10.38 -5.14 17.62
CA VAL A 28 -11.28 -6.15 18.21
C VAL A 28 -12.49 -6.32 17.27
N PRO A 29 -12.79 -7.52 16.76
CA PRO A 29 -13.81 -7.71 15.73
C PRO A 29 -15.18 -7.14 16.10
N ALA A 30 -15.66 -7.42 17.32
CA ALA A 30 -16.96 -6.94 17.79
C ALA A 30 -17.06 -5.40 17.82
N ASP A 31 -15.97 -4.71 18.16
CA ASP A 31 -15.93 -3.24 18.20
C ASP A 31 -15.91 -2.67 16.78
N VAL A 32 -15.08 -3.23 15.89
CA VAL A 32 -14.97 -2.77 14.50
C VAL A 32 -16.28 -3.01 13.73
N GLU A 33 -16.89 -4.18 13.87
CA GLU A 33 -18.15 -4.53 13.21
C GLU A 33 -19.32 -3.64 13.66
N SER A 34 -19.34 -3.21 14.94
CA SER A 34 -20.40 -2.35 15.45
C SER A 34 -20.18 -0.86 15.17
N GLN A 35 -18.94 -0.38 15.21
CA GLN A 35 -18.63 1.05 15.07
C GLN A 35 -18.48 1.50 13.62
N VAL A 36 -17.97 0.65 12.73
CA VAL A 36 -17.71 0.99 11.32
C VAL A 36 -18.25 -0.08 10.36
N PRO A 37 -19.56 -0.44 10.45
CA PRO A 37 -20.15 -1.58 9.73
C PRO A 37 -20.10 -1.43 8.20
N ASP A 38 -20.17 -0.20 7.69
CA ASP A 38 -20.23 0.08 6.24
C ASP A 38 -18.84 0.27 5.61
N SER A 39 -17.78 -0.12 6.32
CA SER A 39 -16.41 -0.06 5.80
C SER A 39 -16.28 -0.92 4.53
N THR A 40 -15.84 -0.31 3.42
CA THR A 40 -15.65 -1.00 2.14
C THR A 40 -14.32 -0.60 1.50
N VAL A 41 -13.81 -1.45 0.60
CA VAL A 41 -12.61 -1.18 -0.20
C VAL A 41 -12.94 -1.37 -1.68
N VAL A 42 -12.46 -0.45 -2.52
CA VAL A 42 -12.64 -0.51 -3.97
C VAL A 42 -11.27 -0.65 -4.64
N PHE A 43 -11.04 -1.79 -5.29
CA PHE A 43 -9.87 -2.02 -6.13
C PHE A 43 -10.23 -1.76 -7.59
N SER A 44 -9.41 -0.98 -8.30
CA SER A 44 -9.62 -0.71 -9.73
C SER A 44 -8.29 -0.46 -10.45
N ASN A 45 -8.32 -0.43 -11.78
CA ASN A 45 -7.16 -0.11 -12.62
C ASN A 45 -5.95 -1.05 -12.39
N ILE A 46 -6.22 -2.35 -12.24
CA ILE A 46 -5.16 -3.38 -12.18
C ILE A 46 -4.48 -3.46 -13.55
N LYS A 47 -3.15 -3.35 -13.55
CA LYS A 47 -2.31 -3.42 -14.76
C LYS A 47 -1.20 -4.44 -14.53
N VAL A 48 -0.98 -5.31 -15.52
CA VAL A 48 0.04 -6.36 -15.48
C VAL A 48 0.90 -6.26 -16.73
N GLY A 49 2.21 -6.26 -16.55
CA GLY A 49 3.17 -6.20 -17.66
C GLY A 49 4.61 -6.22 -17.18
N PRO A 50 5.59 -6.15 -18.10
CA PRO A 50 7.00 -6.06 -17.77
C PRO A 50 7.33 -4.91 -16.81
N ILE A 51 8.49 -4.98 -16.14
CA ILE A 51 8.99 -3.90 -15.28
C ILE A 51 8.98 -2.58 -16.07
N GLY A 52 8.40 -1.53 -15.49
CA GLY A 52 8.31 -0.21 -16.12
C GLY A 52 7.13 0.01 -17.09
N SER A 53 6.26 -0.98 -17.33
CA SER A 53 5.20 -0.89 -18.35
C SER A 53 3.80 -0.49 -17.83
N THR A 54 3.60 -0.52 -16.51
CA THR A 54 2.27 -0.37 -15.90
C THR A 54 1.90 1.08 -15.60
N PHE A 55 2.76 2.04 -15.96
CA PHE A 55 2.56 3.47 -15.80
C PHE A 55 2.99 4.22 -17.06
N ASN A 56 2.44 5.41 -17.29
CA ASN A 56 2.83 6.23 -18.43
C ASN A 56 4.20 6.86 -18.15
N SER A 57 5.22 6.39 -18.87
CA SER A 57 6.56 6.97 -18.81
C SER A 57 6.69 8.19 -19.72
N ALA A 58 5.83 9.20 -19.55
CA ALA A 58 5.96 10.51 -20.23
C ALA A 58 7.12 11.36 -19.65
N GLY A 59 8.13 10.70 -19.08
CA GLY A 59 9.47 11.22 -18.83
C GLY A 59 10.59 10.39 -19.47
N ALA A 60 10.27 9.25 -20.11
CA ALA A 60 11.23 8.45 -20.89
C ALA A 60 10.98 8.50 -22.41
N ALA A 61 9.85 9.07 -22.85
CA ALA A 61 9.51 9.26 -24.27
C ALA A 61 10.20 10.49 -24.91
N ALA A 62 11.39 10.85 -24.43
CA ALA A 62 12.28 11.81 -25.09
C ALA A 62 13.53 11.11 -25.63
N LEU A 63 13.38 9.91 -26.22
CA LEU A 63 14.40 9.28 -27.07
C LEU A 63 13.71 8.41 -28.14
N VAL A 64 12.90 9.03 -28.99
CA VAL A 64 12.70 8.54 -30.36
C VAL A 64 12.90 9.74 -31.27
N GLU A 65 14.14 9.94 -31.72
CA GLU A 65 14.52 10.40 -33.08
C GLU A 65 16.03 10.17 -33.28
N VAL A 66 16.43 8.92 -33.52
CA VAL A 66 17.53 8.62 -34.47
C VAL A 66 17.01 7.53 -35.38
N SER A 67 16.16 7.95 -36.31
CA SER A 67 15.90 7.24 -37.55
C SER A 67 16.17 8.24 -38.67
N GLY A 68 17.36 8.17 -39.29
CA GLY A 68 17.55 8.63 -40.66
C GLY A 68 18.45 9.84 -40.93
N LEU A 69 19.67 9.89 -40.40
CA LEU A 69 20.75 10.70 -41.00
C LEU A 69 22.02 9.84 -41.04
N ASP A 70 22.46 9.50 -42.25
CA ASP A 70 23.64 8.68 -42.64
C ASP A 70 23.69 7.21 -42.20
#